data_AF-A0A1K0H4B0-F1
#
_entry.id   AF-A0A1K0H4B0-F1
#
_cell.length_a   1.000
_cell.length_b   1.000
_cell.length_c   1.000
_cell.angle_alpha   90.00
_cell.angle_beta   90.00
_cell.angle_gamma   90.00
#
_symmetry.space_group_name_H-M   'P 1'
#
loop_
_entity.id
_entity.type
_entity.pdbx_description
1 polymer ?
#
loop_
_entity_poly.entity_id
_entity_poly.type
_entity_poly.pdbx_seq_one_letter_code
_entity_poly.pdbx_strand_id
1 'polypeptide(L)'
;MSFGFQFDESEMDEEYLNSPSSSSMQPQQASSSSQAPSTDQVPFKSHCIHDMLQNLPSRISYSSIDVNLPPRDRSNSGRVHKLLRRDLFDARFQMLLDEDEDEDEVQEQRATKPSPIAQDKANVDAESDLIPGVYEGGLKTWECALDLVETLDALHAIAGGSEGNGSWSSRLSSKHVLELGCGTALPTLFILSQMLKDPPHAGAGLSLHLADYNAQVLQLVTLPNLILAWWASPEAAPFHAGQEADLLRQERQELERRGQDHFDTSTLATDQEEGELAITDELLAAFSSSLQERGIELKFYSGAWSNFPPSLKREGAGAKMDMTLTSETIYSLDSLPALVELLSRYAKPDAATSEAGLVLVAAKVIYFGVGGGVESFKQTLSQLTPSASVEPLHSITKGVGRTVLSVSF
;
A
#
# COMPACT_ATOMS: atom_id res chain seq x y z
N MET A 1 2.12 52.95 -1.35
CA MET A 1 3.35 52.30 -1.83
C MET A 1 3.01 50.84 -2.04
N SER A 2 3.15 50.36 -3.28
CA SER A 2 2.87 48.99 -3.70
C SER A 2 4.08 48.13 -3.41
N PHE A 3 3.89 46.97 -2.75
CA PHE A 3 4.90 45.92 -2.64
C PHE A 3 4.47 44.79 -3.56
N GLY A 4 5.22 44.62 -4.65
CA GLY A 4 5.10 43.49 -5.57
C GLY A 4 6.12 42.42 -5.22
N PHE A 5 5.69 41.18 -5.11
CA PHE A 5 6.56 40.01 -5.10
C PHE A 5 6.71 39.52 -6.54
N GLN A 6 7.94 39.57 -7.06
CA GLN A 6 8.34 38.78 -8.23
C GLN A 6 8.91 37.48 -7.70
N PHE A 7 8.25 36.36 -8.03
CA PHE A 7 8.87 35.05 -7.93
C PHE A 7 9.65 34.79 -9.22
N ASP A 8 10.92 34.42 -9.06
CA ASP A 8 11.80 33.96 -10.14
C ASP A 8 11.59 32.44 -10.29
N GLU A 9 11.04 32.01 -11.43
CA GLU A 9 10.69 30.61 -11.74
C GLU A 9 11.88 29.84 -12.35
N SER A 10 13.06 29.86 -11.72
CA SER A 10 14.20 29.09 -12.23
C SER A 10 15.17 28.59 -11.17
N GLU A 11 14.69 27.84 -10.18
CA GLU A 11 15.54 26.94 -9.38
C GLU A 11 14.83 25.60 -9.15
N MET A 12 14.71 24.83 -10.23
CA MET A 12 14.45 23.39 -10.16
C MET A 12 15.43 22.71 -11.11
N ASP A 13 16.10 21.69 -10.57
CA ASP A 13 16.95 20.70 -11.23
C ASP A 13 18.28 21.18 -11.80
N GLU A 14 19.37 20.88 -11.08
CA GLU A 14 20.62 20.28 -11.60
C GLU A 14 21.80 20.50 -10.64
N GLU A 15 22.04 19.58 -9.68
CA GLU A 15 23.41 19.43 -9.14
C GLU A 15 23.64 18.07 -8.46
N TYR A 16 23.90 17.00 -9.22
CA TYR A 16 24.71 15.85 -8.74
C TYR A 16 25.34 15.08 -9.91
N LEU A 17 26.19 15.74 -10.69
CA LEU A 17 27.15 15.05 -11.57
C LEU A 17 28.51 15.78 -11.53
N ASN A 18 29.53 15.05 -11.05
CA ASN A 18 30.98 15.36 -10.99
C ASN A 18 31.39 16.29 -9.84
N SER A 19 32.31 15.96 -8.93
CA SER A 19 33.67 15.42 -9.14
C SER A 19 34.32 14.97 -7.79
N PRO A 20 35.53 14.35 -7.78
CA PRO A 20 35.99 13.38 -6.77
C PRO A 20 36.88 13.96 -5.65
N SER A 21 37.07 13.20 -4.57
CA SER A 21 38.42 12.84 -4.08
C SER A 21 38.40 11.90 -2.86
N SER A 22 39.41 11.04 -2.88
CA SER A 22 39.80 10.02 -1.90
C SER A 22 40.01 10.52 -0.47
N SER A 23 39.57 9.73 0.51
CA SER A 23 40.21 9.63 1.83
C SER A 23 39.98 8.22 2.39
N SER A 24 41.08 7.49 2.57
CA SER A 24 41.15 6.17 3.18
C SER A 24 40.80 6.22 4.67
N MET A 25 39.86 5.39 5.12
CA MET A 25 39.72 5.02 6.53
C MET A 25 39.71 3.50 6.67
N GLN A 26 40.64 2.99 7.49
CA GLN A 26 40.78 1.59 7.86
C GLN A 26 39.67 1.15 8.83
N PRO A 27 39.26 -0.13 8.82
CA PRO A 27 38.24 -0.64 9.73
C PRO A 27 38.82 -0.86 11.15
N GLN A 28 38.29 -0.16 12.14
CA GLN A 28 38.47 -0.50 13.55
C GLN A 28 37.51 -1.64 13.94
N GLN A 29 38.08 -2.74 14.41
CA GLN A 29 37.37 -3.84 15.05
C GLN A 29 36.72 -3.36 16.35
N ALA A 30 35.41 -3.53 16.48
CA ALA A 30 34.71 -3.49 17.76
C ALA A 30 34.20 -4.89 18.08
N SER A 31 34.94 -5.58 18.95
CA SER A 31 34.48 -6.75 19.68
C SER A 31 33.68 -6.29 20.90
N SER A 32 32.38 -6.57 20.93
CA SER A 32 31.67 -6.86 22.18
C SER A 32 30.33 -7.50 21.87
N SER A 33 30.18 -8.73 22.31
CA SER A 33 28.93 -9.48 22.38
C SER A 33 27.98 -8.82 23.37
N SER A 34 26.94 -8.17 22.89
CA SER A 34 25.75 -7.86 23.67
C SER A 34 24.66 -8.86 23.29
N GLN A 35 24.31 -9.74 24.23
CA GLN A 35 23.14 -10.62 24.12
C GLN A 35 21.90 -9.76 23.87
N ALA A 36 21.20 -10.02 22.76
CA ALA A 36 19.96 -9.34 22.43
C ALA A 36 18.86 -9.69 23.46
N PRO A 37 18.07 -8.72 23.92
CA PRO A 37 16.89 -9.01 24.74
C PRO A 37 15.87 -9.79 23.89
N SER A 38 15.19 -10.75 24.52
CA SER A 38 14.06 -11.47 23.92
C SER A 38 12.99 -10.49 23.47
N THR A 39 12.78 -10.36 22.17
CA THR A 39 11.79 -9.46 21.58
C THR A 39 10.40 -10.07 21.69
N ASP A 40 9.53 -9.49 22.54
CA ASP A 40 8.09 -9.72 22.45
C ASP A 40 7.62 -9.16 21.09
N GLN A 41 7.51 -10.04 20.09
CA GLN A 41 7.08 -9.66 18.74
C GLN A 41 5.60 -9.27 18.73
N VAL A 42 5.24 -8.25 17.94
CA VAL A 42 3.87 -7.71 17.89
C VAL A 42 2.86 -8.83 17.58
N PRO A 43 1.81 -9.00 18.41
CA PRO A 43 0.83 -10.07 18.24
C PRO A 43 -0.01 -9.87 16.98
N PHE A 44 -0.47 -10.98 16.41
CA PHE A 44 -1.45 -10.93 15.33
C PHE A 44 -2.78 -10.34 15.83
N LYS A 45 -3.32 -9.39 15.08
CA LYS A 45 -4.64 -8.80 15.31
C LYS A 45 -5.39 -8.69 13.99
N SER A 46 -6.65 -9.12 13.99
CA SER A 46 -7.58 -8.82 12.91
C SER A 46 -8.38 -7.57 13.26
N HIS A 47 -8.59 -6.69 12.28
CA HIS A 47 -9.28 -5.41 12.48
C HIS A 47 -10.62 -5.41 11.75
N CYS A 48 -11.65 -4.93 12.45
CA CYS A 48 -13.00 -4.78 11.90
C CYS A 48 -13.03 -3.53 11.02
N ILE A 49 -13.45 -3.67 9.75
CA ILE A 49 -13.54 -2.51 8.83
C ILE A 49 -14.49 -1.43 9.36
N HIS A 50 -15.58 -1.80 10.04
CA HIS A 50 -16.52 -0.82 10.59
C HIS A 50 -15.85 0.09 11.61
N ASP A 51 -15.09 -0.49 12.54
CA ASP A 51 -14.36 0.26 13.56
C ASP A 51 -13.26 1.11 12.90
N MET A 52 -12.59 0.58 11.86
CA MET A 52 -11.58 1.36 11.14
C MET A 52 -12.19 2.57 10.41
N LEU A 53 -13.34 2.41 9.74
CA LEU A 53 -14.02 3.52 9.05
C LEU A 53 -14.42 4.65 10.01
N GLN A 54 -14.79 4.33 11.25
CA GLN A 54 -15.14 5.32 12.28
C GLN A 54 -13.95 6.13 12.80
N ASN A 55 -12.73 5.60 12.66
CA ASN A 55 -11.50 6.23 13.14
C ASN A 55 -10.72 6.92 12.00
N LEU A 56 -11.38 7.22 10.87
CA LEU A 56 -10.79 8.00 9.79
C LEU A 56 -10.84 9.50 10.12
N PRO A 57 -9.86 10.30 9.67
CA PRO A 57 -9.96 11.75 9.78
C PRO A 57 -11.12 12.28 8.92
N SER A 58 -11.66 13.44 9.26
CA SER A 58 -12.75 14.07 8.50
C SER A 58 -12.35 14.52 7.08
N ARG A 59 -11.04 14.60 6.80
CA ARG A 59 -10.48 15.04 5.53
C ARG A 59 -9.11 14.42 5.32
N ILE A 60 -8.78 14.12 4.07
CA ILE A 60 -7.45 13.66 3.64
C ILE A 60 -7.02 14.40 2.38
N SER A 61 -5.73 14.67 2.27
CA SER A 61 -5.08 15.04 1.01
C SER A 61 -4.63 13.80 0.24
N TYR A 62 -4.72 13.85 -1.09
CA TYR A 62 -4.28 12.77 -1.97
C TYR A 62 -3.55 13.31 -3.21
N SER A 63 -2.68 12.46 -3.75
CA SER A 63 -2.03 12.63 -5.03
C SER A 63 -2.15 11.36 -5.88
N SER A 64 -1.98 11.52 -7.17
CA SER A 64 -1.98 10.43 -8.13
C SER A 64 -0.58 9.85 -8.30
N ILE A 65 -0.52 8.55 -8.54
CA ILE A 65 0.68 7.84 -8.94
C ILE A 65 0.41 7.11 -10.25
N ASP A 66 1.32 7.29 -11.19
CA ASP A 66 1.25 6.71 -12.52
C ASP A 66 2.00 5.39 -12.57
N VAL A 67 1.32 4.34 -13.02
CA VAL A 67 1.92 3.05 -13.31
C VAL A 67 2.02 2.87 -14.82
N ASN A 68 3.26 2.80 -15.31
CA ASN A 68 3.55 2.54 -16.72
C ASN A 68 3.34 1.05 -17.01
N LEU A 69 2.25 0.73 -17.71
CA LEU A 69 1.90 -0.62 -18.10
C LEU A 69 2.41 -0.94 -19.52
N PRO A 70 2.85 -2.18 -19.76
CA PRO A 70 3.29 -2.60 -21.07
C PRO A 70 2.15 -2.50 -22.11
N PRO A 71 2.50 -2.24 -23.38
CA PRO A 71 1.53 -2.22 -24.46
C PRO A 71 0.95 -3.62 -24.66
N ARG A 72 -0.38 -3.69 -24.87
CA ARG A 72 -1.07 -4.97 -25.13
C ARG A 72 -0.97 -5.43 -26.60
N ASP A 73 -0.60 -4.52 -27.50
CA ASP A 73 -0.38 -4.79 -28.93
C ASP A 73 0.85 -4.01 -29.43
N ARG A 74 1.50 -4.49 -30.49
CA ARG A 74 2.73 -3.92 -31.10
C ARG A 74 2.54 -2.51 -31.66
N SER A 75 1.31 -2.01 -31.73
CA SER A 75 0.93 -0.75 -32.37
C SER A 75 0.75 0.44 -31.41
N ASN A 76 0.75 0.20 -30.09
CA ASN A 76 0.36 1.22 -29.11
C ASN A 76 1.54 1.75 -28.29
N SER A 77 1.58 3.06 -28.06
CA SER A 77 2.43 3.66 -27.03
C SER A 77 2.05 3.11 -25.66
N GLY A 78 2.98 3.10 -24.69
CA GLY A 78 2.75 2.58 -23.34
C GLY A 78 1.46 3.09 -22.72
N ARG A 79 0.80 2.26 -21.89
CA ARG A 79 -0.42 2.67 -21.18
C ARG A 79 -0.03 3.17 -19.81
N VAL A 80 -0.61 4.29 -19.38
CA VAL A 80 -0.46 4.77 -18.01
C VAL A 80 -1.74 4.44 -17.26
N HIS A 81 -1.62 3.72 -16.13
CA HIS A 81 -2.73 3.51 -15.21
C HIS A 81 -2.50 4.35 -13.96
N LYS A 82 -3.39 5.34 -13.77
CA LYS A 82 -3.34 6.28 -12.66
C LYS A 82 -4.07 5.72 -11.45
N LEU A 83 -3.45 5.80 -10.27
CA LEU A 83 -4.03 5.41 -8.97
C LEU A 83 -3.94 6.60 -8.01
N LEU A 84 -5.01 6.88 -7.29
CA LEU A 84 -4.98 7.87 -6.21
C LEU A 84 -4.46 7.21 -4.93
N ARG A 85 -3.67 7.96 -4.17
CA ARG A 85 -3.19 7.56 -2.85
C ARG A 85 -3.14 8.77 -1.93
N ARG A 86 -3.38 8.56 -0.64
CA ARG A 86 -3.22 9.56 0.40
C ARG A 86 -1.78 10.09 0.40
N ASP A 87 -1.66 11.39 0.63
CA ASP A 87 -0.36 12.02 0.69
C ASP A 87 0.42 11.64 1.94
N LEU A 88 1.74 11.48 1.78
CA LEU A 88 2.62 11.11 2.88
C LEU A 88 2.69 12.20 3.95
N PHE A 89 2.69 13.47 3.54
CA PHE A 89 2.72 14.59 4.49
C PHE A 89 1.43 14.62 5.33
N ASP A 90 0.29 14.32 4.71
CA ASP A 90 -1.03 14.31 5.35
C ASP A 90 -1.13 13.19 6.38
N ALA A 91 -0.68 11.98 6.02
CA ALA A 91 -0.61 10.86 6.95
C ALA A 91 0.35 11.12 8.12
N ARG A 92 1.53 11.71 7.87
CA ARG A 92 2.49 12.07 8.92
C ARG A 92 1.96 13.15 9.85
N PHE A 93 1.28 14.17 9.30
CA PHE A 93 0.69 15.22 10.12
C PHE A 93 -0.38 14.66 11.05
N GLN A 94 -1.21 13.73 10.57
CA GLN A 94 -2.18 13.05 11.44
C GLN A 94 -1.49 12.24 12.56
N MET A 95 -0.41 11.50 12.26
CA MET A 95 0.32 10.77 13.29
C MET A 95 0.85 11.67 14.40
N LEU A 96 1.38 12.85 14.04
CA LEU A 96 1.88 13.82 15.01
C LEU A 96 0.76 14.36 15.91
N LEU A 97 -0.43 14.62 15.35
CA LEU A 97 -1.59 15.06 16.13
C LEU A 97 -2.06 13.98 17.11
N ASP A 98 -2.14 12.73 16.65
CA ASP A 98 -2.56 11.60 17.49
C ASP A 98 -1.54 11.37 18.64
N GLU A 99 -0.23 11.57 18.39
CA GLU A 99 0.83 11.50 19.42
C GLU A 99 0.73 12.62 20.46
N ASP A 100 0.44 13.86 20.04
CA ASP A 100 0.27 15.00 20.94
C ASP A 100 -0.96 14.84 21.85
N GLU A 101 -2.07 14.30 21.32
CA GLU A 101 -3.28 14.01 22.09
C GLU A 101 -3.01 12.95 23.18
N ASP A 102 -2.27 11.89 22.85
CA ASP A 102 -1.83 10.88 23.82
C ASP A 102 -0.92 11.48 24.92
N GLU A 103 -0.04 12.43 24.56
CA GLU A 103 0.83 13.11 25.54
C GLU A 103 0.08 14.02 26.51
N ASP A 104 -0.93 14.76 26.01
CA ASP A 104 -1.80 15.61 26.83
C ASP A 104 -2.69 14.78 27.76
N GLU A 105 -3.25 13.65 27.29
CA GLU A 105 -4.01 12.72 28.13
C GLU A 105 -3.15 12.08 29.24
N VAL A 106 -1.89 11.75 28.93
CA VAL A 106 -0.93 11.22 29.90
C VAL A 106 -0.47 12.30 30.90
N GLN A 107 -0.40 13.57 30.49
CA GLN A 107 -0.10 14.69 31.38
C GLN A 107 -1.26 15.01 32.34
N GLU A 108 -2.52 14.92 31.91
CA GLU A 108 -3.67 15.06 32.80
C GLU A 108 -3.73 13.96 33.88
N GLN A 109 -3.25 12.75 33.57
CA GLN A 109 -3.14 11.66 34.55
C GLN A 109 -1.89 11.75 35.45
N ARG A 110 -0.88 12.55 35.10
CA ARG A 110 0.42 12.66 35.81
C ARG A 110 0.56 13.85 36.75
N ALA A 111 -0.53 14.54 37.11
CA ALA A 111 -0.52 15.66 38.07
C ALA A 111 -0.04 15.33 39.51
N THR A 112 0.59 14.18 39.77
CA THR A 112 1.31 13.88 41.00
C THR A 112 2.67 13.20 40.76
N LYS A 113 3.65 13.94 40.23
CA LYS A 113 5.09 13.99 40.62
C LYS A 113 5.98 14.33 39.41
N PRO A 114 6.99 15.22 39.55
CA PRO A 114 7.89 15.55 38.46
C PRO A 114 8.97 14.49 38.30
N SER A 115 9.22 14.04 37.08
CA SER A 115 10.41 13.27 36.70
C SER A 115 11.08 13.92 35.49
N PRO A 116 12.40 14.22 35.53
CA PRO A 116 13.08 14.94 34.47
C PRO A 116 13.82 13.96 33.55
N ILE A 117 13.15 13.34 32.58
CA ILE A 117 13.81 12.67 31.45
C ILE A 117 12.87 12.73 30.24
N ALA A 118 13.01 13.77 29.41
CA ALA A 118 12.35 13.84 28.10
C ALA A 118 13.13 14.80 27.17
N GLN A 119 14.38 14.47 26.86
CA GLN A 119 15.14 15.07 25.77
C GLN A 119 16.07 13.99 25.20
N ASP A 120 15.49 12.93 24.62
CA ASP A 120 16.19 12.00 23.72
C ASP A 120 15.20 11.02 23.08
N LYS A 121 14.19 11.53 22.37
CA LYS A 121 13.40 10.71 21.46
C LYS A 121 13.51 11.25 20.05
N ALA A 122 14.20 10.44 19.25
CA ALA A 122 14.18 10.31 17.81
C ALA A 122 13.93 11.59 17.00
N ASN A 123 15.01 12.20 16.51
CA ASN A 123 14.94 12.89 15.23
C ASN A 123 14.46 11.87 14.19
N VAL A 124 13.17 11.93 13.84
CA VAL A 124 12.62 11.21 12.69
C VAL A 124 13.27 11.84 11.47
N ASP A 125 14.27 11.17 10.92
CA ASP A 125 14.95 11.63 9.72
C ASP A 125 13.91 11.69 8.58
N ALA A 126 13.75 12.85 7.96
CA ALA A 126 12.67 13.12 7.00
C ALA A 126 12.65 12.13 5.82
N GLU A 127 13.80 11.49 5.56
CA GLU A 127 14.06 10.56 4.46
C GLU A 127 13.92 9.07 4.81
N SER A 128 13.88 8.69 6.10
CA SER A 128 13.77 7.27 6.50
C SER A 128 12.34 6.92 6.91
N ASP A 129 11.73 5.96 6.21
CA ASP A 129 10.43 5.38 6.57
C ASP A 129 10.57 4.29 7.66
N LEU A 130 11.78 3.93 8.10
CA LEU A 130 12.02 2.76 8.96
C LEU A 130 12.68 3.12 10.30
N ILE A 131 12.17 2.52 11.39
CA ILE A 131 12.80 2.42 12.70
C ILE A 131 12.69 0.94 13.17
N PRO A 132 13.74 0.12 12.97
CA PRO A 132 13.70 -1.32 13.28
C PRO A 132 13.23 -1.62 14.70
N GLY A 133 12.23 -2.51 14.85
CA GLY A 133 11.69 -2.94 16.14
C GLY A 133 10.73 -1.96 16.83
N VAL A 134 10.51 -0.77 16.26
CA VAL A 134 9.51 0.22 16.73
C VAL A 134 8.49 0.50 15.63
N TYR A 135 8.95 0.69 14.40
CA TYR A 135 8.14 1.07 13.25
C TYR A 135 8.77 0.55 11.94
N GLU A 136 8.15 -0.46 11.33
CA GLU A 136 8.69 -1.13 10.13
C GLU A 136 8.31 -0.43 8.80
N GLY A 137 7.97 0.86 8.83
CA GLY A 137 7.57 1.64 7.64
C GLY A 137 6.18 1.32 7.13
N GLY A 138 5.88 1.82 5.92
CA GLY A 138 4.64 1.52 5.20
C GLY A 138 3.81 2.73 4.77
N LEU A 139 4.19 3.96 5.15
CA LEU A 139 3.49 5.17 4.66
C LEU A 139 3.92 5.53 3.24
N LYS A 140 5.14 5.15 2.86
CA LYS A 140 5.70 5.43 1.53
C LYS A 140 5.40 4.30 0.56
N THR A 141 5.03 4.67 -0.68
CA THR A 141 5.03 3.72 -1.79
C THR A 141 6.45 3.46 -2.27
N TRP A 142 6.84 2.19 -2.29
CA TRP A 142 8.13 1.74 -2.77
C TRP A 142 8.06 1.25 -4.22
N GLU A 143 9.18 1.36 -4.95
CA GLU A 143 9.20 1.14 -6.41
C GLU A 143 8.83 -0.29 -6.81
N CYS A 144 9.16 -1.31 -6.00
CA CYS A 144 8.79 -2.69 -6.32
C CYS A 144 7.27 -2.93 -6.31
N ALA A 145 6.48 -2.08 -5.65
CA ALA A 145 5.03 -2.17 -5.72
C ALA A 145 4.51 -1.83 -7.13
N LEU A 146 5.17 -0.88 -7.83
CA LEU A 146 4.89 -0.54 -9.23
C LEU A 146 5.26 -1.70 -10.16
N ASP A 147 6.45 -2.27 -9.97
CA ASP A 147 6.91 -3.44 -10.74
C ASP A 147 5.94 -4.63 -10.60
N LEU A 148 5.36 -4.81 -9.40
CA LEU A 148 4.37 -5.84 -9.13
C LEU A 148 3.04 -5.59 -9.85
N VAL A 149 2.58 -4.34 -9.90
CA VAL A 149 1.39 -3.96 -10.68
C VAL A 149 1.61 -4.22 -12.17
N GLU A 150 2.78 -3.86 -12.71
CA GLU A 150 3.15 -4.15 -14.10
C GLU A 150 3.05 -5.66 -14.40
N THR A 151 3.59 -6.48 -13.51
CA THR A 151 3.57 -7.93 -13.63
C THR A 151 2.15 -8.50 -13.55
N LEU A 152 1.29 -7.96 -12.67
CA LEU A 152 -0.12 -8.37 -12.55
C LEU A 152 -0.90 -8.11 -13.84
N ASP A 153 -0.73 -6.93 -14.45
CA ASP A 153 -1.37 -6.61 -15.74
C ASP A 153 -0.85 -7.50 -16.88
N ALA A 154 0.47 -7.74 -16.93
CA ALA A 154 1.07 -8.62 -17.93
C ALA A 154 0.58 -10.07 -17.82
N LEU A 155 0.55 -10.63 -16.59
CA LEU A 155 0.00 -11.96 -16.34
C LEU A 155 -1.48 -12.04 -16.71
N HIS A 156 -2.24 -10.99 -16.42
CA HIS A 156 -3.64 -10.93 -16.81
C HIS A 156 -3.80 -11.00 -18.35
N ALA A 157 -3.00 -10.20 -19.08
CA ALA A 157 -3.02 -10.15 -20.54
C ALA A 157 -2.62 -11.50 -21.19
N ILE A 158 -1.57 -12.15 -20.70
CA ILE A 158 -1.09 -13.44 -21.23
C ILE A 158 -2.18 -14.51 -21.09
N ALA A 159 -2.77 -14.60 -19.92
CA ALA A 159 -3.75 -15.64 -19.64
C ALA A 159 -5.13 -15.34 -20.26
N GLY A 160 -5.30 -14.24 -21.01
CA GLY A 160 -6.51 -13.90 -21.77
C GLY A 160 -6.60 -14.56 -23.16
N GLY A 161 -5.50 -15.09 -23.72
CA GLY A 161 -5.47 -15.84 -24.98
C GLY A 161 -5.86 -15.04 -26.25
N SER A 162 -5.77 -15.71 -27.42
CA SER A 162 -6.15 -15.15 -28.75
C SER A 162 -7.67 -15.01 -28.96
N GLU A 163 -8.47 -15.65 -28.11
CA GLU A 163 -9.94 -15.60 -28.09
C GLU A 163 -10.44 -14.75 -26.91
N GLY A 164 -9.87 -13.54 -26.79
CA GLY A 164 -10.00 -12.68 -25.61
C GLY A 164 -11.41 -12.60 -25.03
N ASN A 165 -11.54 -12.89 -23.72
CA ASN A 165 -12.68 -12.43 -22.90
C ASN A 165 -12.62 -12.75 -21.39
N GLY A 166 -11.46 -13.00 -20.79
CA GLY A 166 -11.39 -13.11 -19.32
C GLY A 166 -11.34 -11.73 -18.67
N SER A 167 -12.48 -11.15 -18.28
CA SER A 167 -12.48 -9.93 -17.45
C SER A 167 -11.80 -10.19 -16.10
N TRP A 168 -11.32 -9.14 -15.43
CA TRP A 168 -10.74 -9.27 -14.08
C TRP A 168 -11.73 -9.89 -13.11
N SER A 169 -13.00 -9.49 -13.21
CA SER A 169 -14.12 -10.04 -12.44
C SER A 169 -14.28 -11.55 -12.65
N SER A 170 -14.12 -12.04 -13.89
CA SER A 170 -14.23 -13.48 -14.16
C SER A 170 -13.08 -14.28 -13.56
N ARG A 171 -11.86 -13.73 -13.59
CA ARG A 171 -10.64 -14.40 -13.10
C ARG A 171 -10.51 -14.38 -11.58
N LEU A 172 -10.96 -13.31 -10.94
CA LEU A 172 -10.87 -13.12 -9.49
C LEU A 172 -12.17 -13.49 -8.76
N SER A 173 -13.17 -14.00 -9.47
CA SER A 173 -14.41 -14.47 -8.85
C SER A 173 -14.14 -15.58 -7.85
N SER A 174 -14.64 -15.40 -6.62
CA SER A 174 -14.49 -16.35 -5.51
C SER A 174 -13.04 -16.60 -5.08
N LYS A 175 -12.13 -15.64 -5.37
CA LYS A 175 -10.70 -15.74 -5.04
C LYS A 175 -10.36 -15.00 -3.76
N HIS A 176 -9.36 -15.53 -3.06
CA HIS A 176 -8.73 -14.87 -1.93
C HIS A 176 -7.33 -14.37 -2.32
N VAL A 177 -7.16 -13.05 -2.31
CA VAL A 177 -5.88 -12.39 -2.59
C VAL A 177 -5.34 -11.83 -1.27
N LEU A 178 -4.11 -12.16 -0.93
CA LEU A 178 -3.42 -11.67 0.26
C LEU A 178 -2.26 -10.77 -0.15
N GLU A 179 -2.17 -9.58 0.43
CA GLU A 179 -1.00 -8.70 0.33
C GLU A 179 -0.29 -8.62 1.68
N LEU A 180 0.96 -9.08 1.74
CA LEU A 180 1.81 -9.07 2.94
C LEU A 180 2.79 -7.90 2.91
N GLY A 181 2.85 -7.15 4.02
CA GLY A 181 3.59 -5.89 4.08
C GLY A 181 2.95 -4.88 3.13
N CYS A 182 1.64 -4.69 3.26
CA CYS A 182 0.87 -3.99 2.23
C CYS A 182 1.18 -2.49 2.16
N GLY A 183 1.54 -1.81 3.27
CA GLY A 183 1.84 -0.38 3.23
C GLY A 183 0.74 0.44 2.54
N THR A 184 1.10 1.12 1.44
CA THR A 184 0.16 1.88 0.60
C THR A 184 -0.78 1.02 -0.26
N ALA A 185 -0.61 -0.30 -0.25
CA ALA A 185 -1.41 -1.34 -0.90
C ALA A 185 -1.54 -1.26 -2.42
N LEU A 186 -0.55 -0.67 -3.11
CA LEU A 186 -0.64 -0.36 -4.54
C LEU A 186 -1.04 -1.55 -5.44
N PRO A 187 -0.50 -2.78 -5.25
CA PRO A 187 -0.96 -3.97 -5.97
C PRO A 187 -2.45 -4.27 -5.76
N THR A 188 -2.92 -4.21 -4.51
CA THR A 188 -4.34 -4.38 -4.19
C THR A 188 -5.21 -3.24 -4.74
N LEU A 189 -4.75 -1.97 -4.70
CA LEU A 189 -5.47 -0.84 -5.31
C LEU A 189 -5.63 -1.05 -6.82
N PHE A 190 -4.60 -1.55 -7.48
CA PHE A 190 -4.68 -1.89 -8.90
C PHE A 190 -5.75 -2.95 -9.13
N ILE A 191 -5.71 -4.08 -8.41
CA ILE A 191 -6.72 -5.15 -8.51
C ILE A 191 -8.14 -4.60 -8.28
N LEU A 192 -8.34 -3.85 -7.19
CA LEU A 192 -9.63 -3.24 -6.86
C LEU A 192 -10.10 -2.32 -7.99
N SER A 193 -9.23 -1.45 -8.50
CA SER A 193 -9.57 -0.53 -9.59
C SER A 193 -10.00 -1.26 -10.87
N GLN A 194 -9.40 -2.40 -11.19
CA GLN A 194 -9.81 -3.21 -12.34
C GLN A 194 -11.17 -3.88 -12.10
N MET A 195 -11.39 -4.42 -10.90
CA MET A 195 -12.67 -5.03 -10.50
C MET A 195 -13.83 -4.03 -10.55
N LEU A 196 -13.60 -2.78 -10.13
CA LEU A 196 -14.62 -1.72 -10.12
C LEU A 196 -14.89 -1.16 -11.54
N LYS A 197 -13.92 -1.23 -12.45
CA LYS A 197 -14.08 -0.84 -13.87
C LYS A 197 -14.88 -1.88 -14.67
N ASP A 198 -14.72 -3.16 -14.33
CA ASP A 198 -15.49 -4.22 -14.96
C ASP A 198 -16.99 -4.09 -14.64
N PRO A 199 -17.89 -4.58 -15.51
CA PRO A 199 -19.31 -4.62 -15.22
C PRO A 199 -19.59 -5.51 -13.98
N PRO A 200 -20.60 -5.18 -13.16
CA PRO A 200 -20.95 -5.99 -12.00
C PRO A 200 -21.18 -7.45 -12.40
N HIS A 201 -20.49 -8.36 -11.74
CA HIS A 201 -20.61 -9.79 -11.97
C HIS A 201 -21.34 -10.43 -10.79
N ALA A 202 -22.53 -10.98 -11.04
CA ALA A 202 -23.28 -11.69 -10.01
C ALA A 202 -22.43 -12.83 -9.41
N GLY A 203 -22.27 -12.83 -8.09
CA GLY A 203 -21.46 -13.82 -7.39
C GLY A 203 -19.94 -13.59 -7.46
N ALA A 204 -19.49 -12.36 -7.76
CA ALA A 204 -18.13 -11.96 -7.40
C ALA A 204 -17.96 -12.17 -5.88
N GLY A 205 -17.05 -13.05 -5.49
CA GLY A 205 -16.75 -13.39 -4.10
C GLY A 205 -15.29 -13.11 -3.79
N LEU A 206 -14.81 -11.93 -4.17
CA LEU A 206 -13.40 -11.57 -4.03
C LEU A 206 -13.14 -11.15 -2.57
N SER A 207 -12.23 -11.83 -1.90
CA SER A 207 -11.70 -11.38 -0.60
C SER A 207 -10.29 -10.83 -0.79
N LEU A 208 -10.10 -9.55 -0.45
CA LEU A 208 -8.82 -8.88 -0.39
C LEU A 208 -8.35 -8.85 1.08
N HIS A 209 -7.27 -9.55 1.37
CA HIS A 209 -6.64 -9.66 2.67
C HIS A 209 -5.40 -8.75 2.68
N LEU A 210 -5.37 -7.73 3.53
CA LEU A 210 -4.28 -6.75 3.64
C LEU A 210 -3.62 -6.89 5.00
N ALA A 211 -2.31 -7.13 4.99
CA ALA A 211 -1.54 -7.41 6.18
C ALA A 211 -0.31 -6.49 6.25
N ASP A 212 -0.16 -5.81 7.39
CA ASP A 212 1.02 -4.99 7.68
C ASP A 212 1.57 -5.30 9.07
N TYR A 213 2.81 -4.93 9.36
CA TYR A 213 3.31 -5.03 10.73
C TYR A 213 2.58 -4.03 11.64
N ASN A 214 2.35 -2.81 11.13
CA ASN A 214 1.84 -1.68 11.87
C ASN A 214 0.31 -1.53 11.68
N ALA A 215 -0.47 -1.61 12.76
CA ALA A 215 -1.91 -1.37 12.70
C ALA A 215 -2.25 0.06 12.22
N GLN A 216 -1.42 1.04 12.60
CA GLN A 216 -1.58 2.43 12.18
C GLN A 216 -1.42 2.61 10.67
N VAL A 217 -0.53 1.87 10.00
CA VAL A 217 -0.38 1.93 8.53
C VAL A 217 -1.69 1.51 7.85
N LEU A 218 -2.35 0.48 8.38
CA LEU A 218 -3.64 0.03 7.85
C LEU A 218 -4.72 1.12 7.96
N GLN A 219 -4.77 1.79 9.11
CA GLN A 219 -5.74 2.83 9.44
C GLN A 219 -5.49 4.13 8.66
N LEU A 220 -4.23 4.58 8.63
CA LEU A 220 -3.86 5.90 8.14
C LEU A 220 -3.62 5.92 6.64
N VAL A 221 -3.26 4.80 6.02
CA VAL A 221 -2.84 4.80 4.61
C VAL A 221 -3.57 3.75 3.81
N THR A 222 -3.54 2.49 4.24
CA THR A 222 -4.11 1.38 3.46
C THR A 222 -5.61 1.56 3.22
N LEU A 223 -6.40 1.79 4.27
CA LEU A 223 -7.86 1.97 4.15
C LEU A 223 -8.23 3.26 3.37
N PRO A 224 -7.66 4.45 3.67
CA PRO A 224 -7.87 5.64 2.86
C PRO A 224 -7.57 5.43 1.37
N ASN A 225 -6.51 4.71 1.03
CA ASN A 225 -6.18 4.41 -0.36
C ASN A 225 -7.22 3.51 -1.04
N LEU A 226 -7.81 2.56 -0.32
CA LEU A 226 -8.90 1.72 -0.85
C LEU A 226 -10.16 2.54 -1.14
N ILE A 227 -10.48 3.52 -0.27
CA ILE A 227 -11.56 4.49 -0.49
C ILE A 227 -11.26 5.34 -1.72
N LEU A 228 -10.04 5.85 -1.85
CA LEU A 228 -9.60 6.63 -3.01
C LEU A 228 -9.64 5.83 -4.32
N ALA A 229 -9.30 4.55 -4.29
CA ALA A 229 -9.41 3.68 -5.46
C ALA A 229 -10.86 3.46 -5.89
N TRP A 230 -11.80 3.37 -4.94
CA TRP A 230 -13.24 3.36 -5.24
C TRP A 230 -13.73 4.72 -5.74
N TRP A 231 -13.36 5.81 -5.06
CA TRP A 231 -13.68 7.19 -5.41
C TRP A 231 -13.29 7.53 -6.85
N ALA A 232 -12.09 7.13 -7.27
CA ALA A 232 -11.59 7.34 -8.64
C ALA A 232 -12.21 6.41 -9.69
N SER A 233 -13.02 5.43 -9.28
CA SER A 233 -13.57 4.42 -10.18
C SER A 233 -14.93 4.85 -10.76
N PRO A 234 -15.33 4.30 -11.92
CA PRO A 234 -16.66 4.53 -12.48
C PRO A 234 -17.80 4.13 -11.55
N GLU A 235 -17.53 3.23 -10.60
CA GLU A 235 -18.50 2.76 -9.62
C GLU A 235 -18.94 3.85 -8.64
N ALA A 236 -18.08 4.83 -8.35
CA ALA A 236 -18.44 5.98 -7.52
C ALA A 236 -19.21 7.07 -8.28
N ALA A 237 -19.38 6.95 -9.61
CA ALA A 237 -20.07 7.96 -10.43
C ALA A 237 -21.47 8.35 -9.95
N PRO A 238 -22.34 7.42 -9.47
CA PRO A 238 -23.63 7.79 -8.91
C PRO A 238 -23.51 8.65 -7.63
N PHE A 239 -22.49 8.41 -6.81
CA PHE A 239 -22.21 9.22 -5.62
C PHE A 239 -21.72 10.61 -6.02
N HIS A 240 -20.76 10.68 -6.95
CA HIS A 240 -20.26 11.94 -7.52
C HIS A 240 -21.39 12.79 -8.07
N ALA A 241 -22.28 12.24 -8.88
CA ALA A 241 -23.40 12.98 -9.44
C ALA A 241 -24.31 13.60 -8.36
N GLY A 242 -24.43 12.94 -7.20
CA GLY A 242 -25.13 13.49 -6.03
C GLY A 242 -24.35 14.62 -5.35
N GLN A 243 -23.06 14.41 -5.08
CA GLN A 243 -22.21 15.38 -4.38
C GLN A 243 -21.86 16.60 -5.24
N GLU A 244 -21.52 16.40 -6.50
CA GLU A 244 -21.24 17.43 -7.50
C GLU A 244 -22.46 18.33 -7.66
N ALA A 245 -23.67 17.77 -7.70
CA ALA A 245 -24.89 18.57 -7.74
C ALA A 245 -25.02 19.49 -6.51
N ASP A 246 -24.64 19.02 -5.32
CA ASP A 246 -24.70 19.81 -4.09
C ASP A 246 -23.57 20.84 -3.97
N LEU A 247 -22.34 20.48 -4.38
CA LEU A 247 -21.20 21.41 -4.45
C LEU A 247 -21.46 22.53 -5.47
N LEU A 248 -21.89 22.18 -6.69
CA LEU A 248 -22.27 23.15 -7.71
C LEU A 248 -23.42 24.04 -7.24
N ARG A 249 -24.37 23.52 -6.46
CA ARG A 249 -25.43 24.34 -5.85
C ARG A 249 -24.88 25.32 -4.83
N GLN A 250 -24.00 24.87 -3.93
CA GLN A 250 -23.40 25.72 -2.90
C GLN A 250 -22.49 26.78 -3.49
N GLU A 251 -21.62 26.40 -4.44
CA GLU A 251 -20.73 27.33 -5.14
C GLU A 251 -21.53 28.37 -5.93
N ARG A 252 -22.56 27.93 -6.68
CA ARG A 252 -23.46 28.85 -7.38
C ARG A 252 -24.16 29.81 -6.43
N GLN A 253 -24.65 29.34 -5.28
CA GLN A 253 -25.27 30.19 -4.27
C GLN A 253 -24.28 31.23 -3.71
N GLU A 254 -23.02 30.85 -3.49
CA GLU A 254 -22.00 31.77 -2.99
C GLU A 254 -21.57 32.79 -4.07
N LEU A 255 -21.44 32.36 -5.34
CA LEU A 255 -21.17 33.24 -6.47
C LEU A 255 -22.32 34.24 -6.67
N GLU A 256 -23.58 33.79 -6.63
CA GLU A 256 -24.75 34.68 -6.66
C GLU A 256 -24.73 35.67 -5.50
N ARG A 257 -24.44 35.20 -4.27
CA ARG A 257 -24.33 36.05 -3.07
C ARG A 257 -23.25 37.13 -3.22
N ARG A 258 -22.17 36.84 -3.94
CA ARG A 258 -21.05 37.75 -4.21
C ARG A 258 -21.19 38.56 -5.49
N GLY A 259 -22.24 38.34 -6.29
CA GLY A 259 -22.41 38.98 -7.61
C GLY A 259 -21.39 38.51 -8.66
N GLN A 260 -20.95 37.26 -8.56
CA GLN A 260 -19.93 36.60 -9.38
C GLN A 260 -20.51 35.44 -10.21
N ASP A 261 -21.80 35.46 -10.49
CA ASP A 261 -22.57 34.44 -11.23
C ASP A 261 -22.14 34.25 -12.71
N HIS A 262 -21.22 35.09 -13.20
CA HIS A 262 -20.61 34.98 -14.52
C HIS A 262 -19.42 34.01 -14.58
N PHE A 263 -18.95 33.50 -13.43
CA PHE A 263 -17.86 32.53 -13.38
C PHE A 263 -18.36 31.12 -13.73
N ASP A 264 -17.59 30.39 -14.54
CA ASP A 264 -17.94 29.03 -14.95
C ASP A 264 -17.60 28.04 -13.83
N THR A 265 -18.63 27.39 -13.27
CA THR A 265 -18.50 26.40 -12.20
C THR A 265 -18.29 24.97 -12.74
N SER A 266 -18.15 24.77 -14.05
CA SER A 266 -18.16 23.43 -14.67
C SER A 266 -16.86 22.63 -14.57
N THR A 267 -15.82 23.12 -13.90
CA THR A 267 -14.47 22.52 -13.90
C THR A 267 -14.17 21.50 -12.80
N LEU A 268 -15.17 21.00 -12.08
CA LEU A 268 -14.97 19.94 -11.06
C LEU A 268 -14.97 18.55 -11.71
N ALA A 269 -14.07 18.31 -12.67
CA ALA A 269 -14.00 17.05 -13.43
C ALA A 269 -12.75 16.24 -13.07
N THR A 270 -12.98 15.06 -12.47
CA THR A 270 -12.37 13.71 -12.63
C THR A 270 -10.90 13.45 -13.05
N ASP A 271 -10.12 14.45 -13.45
CA ASP A 271 -8.72 14.30 -13.90
C ASP A 271 -7.70 14.94 -12.93
N GLN A 272 -8.13 15.26 -11.69
CA GLN A 272 -7.26 15.88 -10.70
C GLN A 272 -6.11 14.95 -10.30
N GLU A 273 -4.88 15.43 -10.51
CA GLU A 273 -3.65 14.73 -10.13
C GLU A 273 -3.39 14.80 -8.63
N GLU A 274 -3.97 15.79 -7.94
CA GLU A 274 -3.90 16.02 -6.51
C GLU A 274 -5.20 16.65 -6.04
N GLY A 275 -5.60 16.44 -4.78
CA GLY A 275 -6.81 17.01 -4.24
C GLY A 275 -7.06 16.67 -2.78
N GLU A 276 -8.18 17.16 -2.25
CA GLU A 276 -8.65 16.83 -0.92
C GLU A 276 -9.97 16.07 -0.99
N LEU A 277 -10.13 15.06 -0.14
CA LEU A 277 -11.38 14.31 0.00
C LEU A 277 -11.94 14.50 1.40
N ALA A 278 -13.17 15.01 1.48
CA ALA A 278 -13.93 15.04 2.73
C ALA A 278 -14.48 13.64 3.02
N ILE A 279 -14.18 13.11 4.20
CA ILE A 279 -14.63 11.80 4.66
C ILE A 279 -15.93 11.98 5.45
N THR A 280 -17.07 11.84 4.76
CA THR A 280 -18.40 11.97 5.37
C THR A 280 -19.06 10.60 5.58
N ASP A 281 -20.06 10.53 6.46
CA ASP A 281 -20.81 9.29 6.69
C ASP A 281 -21.48 8.78 5.41
N GLU A 282 -21.95 9.68 4.53
CA GLU A 282 -22.53 9.32 3.24
C GLU A 282 -21.51 8.69 2.29
N LEU A 283 -20.27 9.22 2.26
CA LEU A 283 -19.17 8.66 1.48
C LEU A 283 -18.85 7.24 1.95
N LEU A 284 -18.71 7.06 3.27
CA LEU A 284 -18.37 5.76 3.87
C LEU A 284 -19.50 4.74 3.68
N ALA A 285 -20.75 5.18 3.75
CA ALA A 285 -21.92 4.35 3.44
C ALA A 285 -21.94 3.93 1.97
N ALA A 286 -21.73 4.86 1.04
CA ALA A 286 -21.71 4.57 -0.40
C ALA A 286 -20.56 3.62 -0.78
N PHE A 287 -19.37 3.84 -0.23
CA PHE A 287 -18.23 2.93 -0.36
C PHE A 287 -18.58 1.52 0.11
N SER A 288 -19.13 1.40 1.33
CA SER A 288 -19.50 0.11 1.92
C SER A 288 -20.58 -0.61 1.12
N SER A 289 -21.61 0.10 0.68
CA SER A 289 -22.69 -0.45 -0.16
C SER A 289 -22.16 -0.93 -1.50
N SER A 290 -21.28 -0.15 -2.15
CA SER A 290 -20.68 -0.53 -3.42
C SER A 290 -19.85 -1.81 -3.29
N LEU A 291 -18.99 -1.93 -2.27
CA LEU A 291 -18.23 -3.17 -2.04
C LEU A 291 -19.16 -4.37 -1.82
N GLN A 292 -20.26 -4.20 -1.07
CA GLN A 292 -21.24 -5.25 -0.84
C GLN A 292 -21.94 -5.68 -2.14
N GLU A 293 -22.38 -4.73 -2.97
CA GLU A 293 -23.01 -4.99 -4.27
C GLU A 293 -22.07 -5.66 -5.26
N ARG A 294 -20.78 -5.28 -5.21
CA ARG A 294 -19.70 -5.89 -5.99
C ARG A 294 -19.21 -7.22 -5.41
N GLY A 295 -19.69 -7.63 -4.24
CA GLY A 295 -19.25 -8.85 -3.55
C GLY A 295 -17.74 -8.88 -3.26
N ILE A 296 -17.19 -7.71 -2.92
CA ILE A 296 -15.79 -7.52 -2.54
C ILE A 296 -15.72 -7.41 -1.02
N GLU A 297 -14.92 -8.27 -0.39
CA GLU A 297 -14.69 -8.27 1.05
C GLU A 297 -13.27 -7.81 1.35
N LEU A 298 -13.11 -6.79 2.20
CA LEU A 298 -11.81 -6.31 2.66
C LEU A 298 -11.52 -6.84 4.07
N LYS A 299 -10.32 -7.38 4.30
CA LYS A 299 -9.88 -7.90 5.60
C LYS A 299 -8.52 -7.36 5.97
N PHE A 300 -8.39 -6.88 7.20
CA PHE A 300 -7.18 -6.20 7.68
C PHE A 300 -6.54 -6.95 8.83
N TYR A 301 -5.21 -7.07 8.78
CA TYR A 301 -4.41 -7.80 9.77
C TYR A 301 -3.15 -7.03 10.13
N SER A 302 -2.85 -6.91 11.41
CA SER A 302 -1.56 -6.38 11.87
C SER A 302 -0.76 -7.41 12.67
N GLY A 303 0.56 -7.26 12.67
CA GLY A 303 1.47 -7.95 13.59
C GLY A 303 2.62 -8.67 12.90
N ALA A 304 3.49 -9.27 13.70
CA ALA A 304 4.64 -10.01 13.19
C ALA A 304 4.19 -11.27 12.42
N TRP A 305 4.82 -11.56 11.28
CA TRP A 305 4.48 -12.71 10.43
C TRP A 305 4.53 -14.06 11.16
N SER A 306 5.44 -14.21 12.13
CA SER A 306 5.56 -15.38 13.01
C SER A 306 4.29 -15.69 13.82
N ASN A 307 3.50 -14.66 14.12
CA ASN A 307 2.29 -14.75 14.96
C ASN A 307 1.01 -14.96 14.14
N PHE A 308 1.09 -14.99 12.80
CA PHE A 308 -0.08 -15.20 11.96
C PHE A 308 -0.68 -16.60 12.14
N PRO A 309 -2.02 -16.72 12.14
CA PRO A 309 -2.69 -17.98 12.43
C PRO A 309 -2.49 -19.01 11.31
N PRO A 310 -2.80 -20.30 11.56
CA PRO A 310 -2.74 -21.34 10.53
C PRO A 310 -3.62 -21.07 9.31
N SER A 311 -4.74 -20.35 9.48
CA SER A 311 -5.65 -19.92 8.42
C SER A 311 -6.18 -18.52 8.72
N LEU A 312 -6.29 -17.68 7.69
CA LEU A 312 -6.96 -16.37 7.77
C LEU A 312 -8.44 -16.44 7.35
N LYS A 313 -8.91 -17.60 6.91
CA LYS A 313 -10.30 -17.83 6.51
C LYS A 313 -11.10 -18.42 7.68
N ARG A 314 -12.43 -18.31 7.58
CA ARG A 314 -13.35 -18.91 8.55
C ARG A 314 -13.10 -20.42 8.68
N GLU A 315 -13.36 -20.95 9.87
CA GLU A 315 -13.20 -22.38 10.16
C GLU A 315 -13.98 -23.24 9.14
N GLY A 316 -13.32 -24.25 8.59
CA GLY A 316 -13.86 -25.10 7.51
C GLY A 316 -13.65 -24.57 6.09
N ALA A 317 -13.27 -23.30 5.91
CA ALA A 317 -12.72 -22.81 4.64
C ALA A 317 -11.20 -23.00 4.68
N GLY A 318 -10.64 -23.80 3.77
CA GLY A 318 -9.22 -24.16 3.75
C GLY A 318 -8.28 -22.96 3.84
N ALA A 319 -7.06 -23.18 4.30
CA ALA A 319 -6.09 -22.11 4.60
C ALA A 319 -5.51 -21.41 3.36
N LYS A 320 -5.71 -21.98 2.16
CA LYS A 320 -5.04 -21.55 0.93
C LYS A 320 -5.52 -20.20 0.42
N MET A 321 -4.61 -19.27 0.16
CA MET A 321 -4.86 -18.08 -0.65
C MET A 321 -4.64 -18.40 -2.13
N ASP A 322 -5.51 -17.91 -3.00
CA ASP A 322 -5.36 -18.12 -4.44
C ASP A 322 -4.21 -17.30 -5.02
N MET A 323 -3.94 -16.15 -4.41
CA MET A 323 -2.83 -15.27 -4.76
C MET A 323 -2.24 -14.63 -3.50
N THR A 324 -0.92 -14.64 -3.35
CA THR A 324 -0.19 -13.89 -2.33
C THR A 324 0.78 -12.92 -2.99
N LEU A 325 0.68 -11.66 -2.62
CA LEU A 325 1.43 -10.54 -3.13
C LEU A 325 2.31 -9.98 -2.02
N THR A 326 3.54 -9.61 -2.34
CA THR A 326 4.38 -8.88 -1.40
C THR A 326 5.44 -8.09 -2.15
N SER A 327 5.71 -6.86 -1.71
CA SER A 327 6.67 -5.96 -2.32
C SER A 327 7.60 -5.35 -1.28
N GLU A 328 8.91 -5.40 -1.52
CA GLU A 328 9.96 -4.90 -0.61
C GLU A 328 9.88 -5.48 0.82
N THR A 329 9.67 -6.78 0.96
CA THR A 329 9.56 -7.48 2.27
C THR A 329 10.71 -8.43 2.59
N ILE A 330 11.65 -8.62 1.66
CA ILE A 330 12.80 -9.54 1.82
C ILE A 330 14.10 -8.82 2.20
N TYR A 331 14.01 -7.60 2.72
CA TYR A 331 15.18 -6.76 3.05
C TYR A 331 15.88 -7.14 4.35
N SER A 332 15.16 -7.73 5.31
CA SER A 332 15.70 -8.11 6.62
C SER A 332 15.94 -9.61 6.68
N LEU A 333 17.19 -10.02 6.94
CA LEU A 333 17.55 -11.44 7.05
C LEU A 333 16.82 -12.15 8.19
N ASP A 334 16.56 -11.43 9.28
CA ASP A 334 15.94 -11.98 10.50
C ASP A 334 14.45 -12.32 10.30
N SER A 335 13.76 -11.61 9.41
CA SER A 335 12.35 -11.83 9.11
C SER A 335 12.09 -12.86 8.02
N LEU A 336 13.11 -13.20 7.20
CA LEU A 336 12.98 -14.15 6.09
C LEU A 336 12.38 -15.51 6.49
N PRO A 337 12.79 -16.16 7.60
CA PRO A 337 12.22 -17.46 7.97
C PRO A 337 10.71 -17.39 8.20
N ALA A 338 10.24 -16.37 8.92
CA ALA A 338 8.82 -16.17 9.19
C ALA A 338 8.03 -15.87 7.91
N LEU A 339 8.58 -15.04 7.02
CA LEU A 339 7.96 -14.75 5.72
C LEU A 339 7.84 -16.00 4.86
N VAL A 340 8.92 -16.76 4.69
CA VAL A 340 8.94 -17.99 3.89
C VAL A 340 7.93 -19.02 4.42
N GLU A 341 7.86 -19.20 5.74
CA GLU A 341 6.88 -20.09 6.35
C GLU A 341 5.45 -19.65 6.03
N LEU A 342 5.16 -18.35 6.11
CA LEU A 342 3.85 -17.79 5.83
C LEU A 342 3.45 -17.96 4.36
N LEU A 343 4.36 -17.62 3.43
CA LEU A 343 4.17 -17.82 2.00
C LEU A 343 3.88 -19.29 1.69
N SER A 344 4.67 -20.21 2.25
CA SER A 344 4.47 -21.64 2.04
C SER A 344 3.13 -22.11 2.59
N ARG A 345 2.77 -21.69 3.81
CA ARG A 345 1.56 -22.09 4.50
C ARG A 345 0.30 -21.68 3.75
N TYR A 346 0.24 -20.44 3.28
CA TYR A 346 -0.93 -19.91 2.60
C TYR A 346 -0.97 -20.22 1.10
N ALA A 347 0.16 -20.57 0.47
CA ALA A 347 0.15 -21.01 -0.92
C ALA A 347 -0.15 -22.50 -1.10
N LYS A 348 0.16 -23.34 -0.10
CA LYS A 348 0.03 -24.79 -0.24
C LYS A 348 -1.41 -25.23 -0.59
N PRO A 349 -1.56 -26.22 -1.48
CA PRO A 349 -2.87 -26.80 -1.78
C PRO A 349 -3.56 -27.28 -0.50
N ASP A 350 -4.88 -27.12 -0.42
CA ASP A 350 -5.69 -27.64 0.67
C ASP A 350 -6.40 -28.94 0.27
N ALA A 351 -7.12 -29.59 1.20
CA ALA A 351 -7.82 -30.83 0.90
C ALA A 351 -8.88 -30.71 -0.23
N ALA A 352 -9.29 -29.48 -0.57
CA ALA A 352 -10.31 -29.20 -1.58
C ALA A 352 -9.71 -28.88 -2.96
N THR A 353 -8.42 -28.52 -3.05
CA THR A 353 -7.80 -28.06 -4.28
C THR A 353 -6.42 -28.67 -4.47
N SER A 354 -6.14 -29.21 -5.66
CA SER A 354 -4.83 -29.79 -5.98
C SER A 354 -3.77 -28.75 -6.39
N GLU A 355 -4.20 -27.51 -6.66
CA GLU A 355 -3.33 -26.44 -7.15
C GLU A 355 -2.94 -25.48 -6.03
N ALA A 356 -1.64 -25.16 -5.96
CA ALA A 356 -1.10 -24.14 -5.07
C ALA A 356 -1.56 -22.74 -5.50
N GLY A 357 -1.60 -21.82 -4.54
CA GLY A 357 -1.80 -20.40 -4.80
C GLY A 357 -0.60 -19.78 -5.52
N LEU A 358 -0.85 -18.76 -6.33
CA LEU A 358 0.20 -17.97 -6.97
C LEU A 358 0.88 -17.07 -5.93
N VAL A 359 2.20 -17.12 -5.81
CA VAL A 359 2.96 -16.22 -4.93
C VAL A 359 3.87 -15.31 -5.76
N LEU A 360 3.68 -14.00 -5.63
CA LEU A 360 4.49 -12.99 -6.29
C LEU A 360 5.26 -12.15 -5.26
N VAL A 361 6.58 -12.13 -5.38
CA VAL A 361 7.52 -11.39 -4.52
C VAL A 361 8.26 -10.36 -5.36
N ALA A 362 7.94 -9.08 -5.20
CA ALA A 362 8.66 -7.99 -5.85
C ALA A 362 9.72 -7.40 -4.91
N ALA A 363 10.97 -7.34 -5.34
CA ALA A 363 12.06 -6.93 -4.45
C ALA A 363 13.26 -6.36 -5.20
N LYS A 364 14.06 -5.53 -4.49
CA LYS A 364 15.42 -5.20 -4.90
C LYS A 364 16.29 -6.46 -4.85
N VAL A 365 17.22 -6.58 -5.80
CA VAL A 365 18.19 -7.67 -5.88
C VAL A 365 19.05 -7.70 -4.61
N ILE A 366 19.41 -6.54 -4.09
CA ILE A 366 20.16 -6.36 -2.84
C ILE A 366 19.68 -5.11 -2.10
N TYR A 367 19.62 -5.19 -0.77
CA TYR A 367 19.40 -4.05 0.12
C TYR A 367 20.68 -3.74 0.91
N PHE A 368 21.30 -2.60 0.65
CA PHE A 368 22.51 -2.18 1.34
C PHE A 368 22.22 -1.87 2.82
N GLY A 369 23.14 -2.21 3.72
CA GLY A 369 23.01 -2.01 5.17
C GLY A 369 22.36 -3.18 5.90
N VAL A 370 21.14 -3.56 5.51
CA VAL A 370 20.36 -4.65 6.16
C VAL A 370 20.70 -6.05 5.65
N GLY A 371 21.34 -6.16 4.48
CA GLY A 371 21.93 -7.40 3.97
C GLY A 371 20.95 -8.40 3.33
N GLY A 372 19.65 -8.14 3.35
CA GLY A 372 18.65 -8.93 2.62
C GLY A 372 18.69 -8.69 1.10
N GLY A 373 17.84 -9.43 0.39
CA GLY A 373 17.77 -9.41 -1.06
C GLY A 373 17.31 -10.75 -1.64
N VAL A 374 17.36 -10.83 -2.97
CA VAL A 374 16.84 -11.98 -3.72
C VAL A 374 17.62 -13.27 -3.41
N GLU A 375 18.94 -13.19 -3.25
CA GLU A 375 19.77 -14.37 -3.03
C GLU A 375 19.57 -14.98 -1.64
N SER A 376 19.52 -14.15 -0.59
CA SER A 376 19.26 -14.62 0.77
C SER A 376 17.83 -15.16 0.90
N PHE A 377 16.85 -14.55 0.25
CA PHE A 377 15.49 -15.11 0.16
C PHE A 377 15.49 -16.51 -0.48
N LYS A 378 16.12 -16.68 -1.64
CA LYS A 378 16.23 -17.99 -2.31
C LYS A 378 16.94 -19.03 -1.44
N GLN A 379 18.01 -18.62 -0.73
CA GLN A 379 18.72 -19.50 0.18
C GLN A 379 17.82 -19.96 1.33
N THR A 380 17.13 -19.04 2.03
CA THR A 380 16.20 -19.38 3.10
C THR A 380 15.04 -20.25 2.62
N LEU A 381 14.48 -19.94 1.44
CA LEU A 381 13.42 -20.74 0.81
C LEU A 381 13.89 -22.17 0.53
N SER A 382 15.09 -22.35 -0.02
CA SER A 382 15.65 -23.68 -0.32
C SER A 382 15.89 -24.51 0.94
N GLN A 383 16.21 -23.86 2.06
CA GLN A 383 16.45 -24.53 3.35
C GLN A 383 15.15 -24.95 4.02
N LEU A 384 14.13 -24.07 4.03
CA LEU A 384 12.87 -24.33 4.73
C LEU A 384 11.87 -25.13 3.89
N THR A 385 11.91 -24.96 2.58
CA THR A 385 11.00 -25.60 1.62
C THR A 385 11.76 -26.10 0.38
N PRO A 386 12.45 -27.24 0.47
CA PRO A 386 13.28 -27.75 -0.63
C PRO A 386 12.53 -28.11 -1.92
N SER A 387 11.20 -28.29 -1.85
CA SER A 387 10.35 -28.51 -3.03
C SER A 387 9.98 -27.24 -3.78
N ALA A 388 10.20 -26.07 -3.16
CA ALA A 388 9.78 -24.80 -3.73
C ALA A 388 10.70 -24.39 -4.89
N SER A 389 10.11 -23.79 -5.92
CA SER A 389 10.83 -23.24 -7.07
C SER A 389 10.57 -21.74 -7.21
N VAL A 390 11.59 -21.01 -7.67
CA VAL A 390 11.51 -19.55 -7.88
C VAL A 390 11.85 -19.22 -9.32
N GLU A 391 10.97 -18.48 -9.99
CA GLU A 391 11.15 -18.01 -11.36
C GLU A 391 11.08 -16.48 -11.42
N PRO A 392 12.06 -15.78 -12.00
CA PRO A 392 11.95 -14.34 -12.24
C PRO A 392 11.00 -14.06 -13.41
N LEU A 393 9.91 -13.33 -13.15
CA LEU A 393 8.94 -12.93 -14.17
C LEU A 393 9.28 -11.59 -14.83
N HIS A 394 9.83 -10.67 -14.04
CA HIS A 394 10.16 -9.32 -14.49
C HIS A 394 11.47 -8.87 -13.83
N SER A 395 12.32 -8.14 -14.56
CA SER A 395 13.64 -7.70 -14.09
C SER A 395 13.95 -6.30 -14.58
N ILE A 396 14.27 -5.42 -13.63
CA ILE A 396 14.66 -4.04 -13.87
C ILE A 396 16.15 -3.93 -13.55
N THR A 397 16.95 -3.54 -14.55
CA THR A 397 18.41 -3.41 -14.41
C THR A 397 18.87 -1.95 -14.30
N LYS A 398 17.96 -0.98 -14.45
CA LYS A 398 18.26 0.45 -14.26
C LYS A 398 18.30 0.77 -12.76
N GLY A 399 19.37 1.41 -12.31
CA GLY A 399 19.56 1.75 -10.90
C GLY A 399 19.94 0.53 -10.06
N VAL A 400 19.47 0.46 -8.81
CA VAL A 400 19.55 -0.76 -8.00
C VAL A 400 18.63 -1.79 -8.63
N GLY A 401 19.19 -2.94 -9.04
CA GLY A 401 18.41 -3.96 -9.73
C GLY A 401 17.19 -4.40 -8.92
N ARG A 402 16.06 -4.61 -9.59
CA ARG A 402 14.80 -5.09 -8.99
C ARG A 402 14.23 -6.23 -9.80
N THR A 403 13.40 -7.06 -9.19
CA THR A 403 12.77 -8.20 -9.86
C THR A 403 11.44 -8.56 -9.22
N VAL A 404 10.52 -9.07 -10.02
CA VAL A 404 9.32 -9.77 -9.55
C VAL A 404 9.51 -11.26 -9.75
N LEU A 405 9.41 -12.01 -8.65
CA LEU A 405 9.60 -13.46 -8.59
C LEU A 405 8.24 -14.15 -8.45
N SER A 406 8.03 -15.21 -9.21
CA SER A 406 6.99 -16.21 -8.95
C SER A 406 7.57 -17.31 -8.05
N VAL A 407 6.85 -17.67 -7.00
CA VAL A 407 7.23 -18.78 -6.10
C VAL A 407 6.15 -19.86 -6.13
N SER A 408 6.56 -21.09 -6.38
CA SER A 408 5.70 -22.28 -6.39
C SER A 408 6.14 -23.23 -5.28
N PHE A 409 5.19 -23.80 -4.53
CA PHE A 409 5.45 -24.61 -3.32
C PHE A 409 5.12 -26.09 -3.46
#